data_AF-A0A7W9UV88-F1
#
_entry.id   AF-A0A7W9UV88-F1
#
_cell.length_a   1.000
_cell.length_b   1.000
_cell.length_c   1.000
_cell.angle_alpha   90.00
_cell.angle_beta   90.00
_cell.angle_gamma   90.00
#
_symmetry.space_group_name_H-M   'P 1'
#
loop_
_entity.id
_entity.type
_entity.pdbx_description
1 polymer ?
#
loop_
_entity_poly.entity_id
_entity_poly.type
_entity_poly.pdbx_seq_one_letter_code
_entity_poly.pdbx_strand_id
1 'polypeptide(L)'
;MLAISRHWPEPEREYRRWHRERAGNDFALGAVQMVRVRADIWVANMVAQRGMKVGSSGPPIRYDAVERCLRAVAEHALVNKASVHMPRLGCGLAGGKWERIEPIITRTLSARDIAATVYDYENTPIS
;
A
#
# COMPACT_ATOMS: atom_id res chain seq x y z
N MET A 1 -10.81 -0.46 0.66
CA MET A 1 -10.45 0.29 1.88
C MET A 1 -11.49 0.07 2.99
N LEU A 2 -12.04 -1.14 3.16
CA LEU A 2 -13.13 -1.37 4.13
C LEU A 2 -12.66 -1.94 5.47
N ALA A 3 -11.56 -2.70 5.49
CA ALA A 3 -11.06 -3.32 6.73
C ALA A 3 -10.37 -2.31 7.67
N ILE A 4 -9.47 -1.46 7.15
CA ILE A 4 -8.74 -0.48 7.97
C ILE A 4 -9.66 0.62 8.50
N SER A 5 -10.56 1.15 7.66
CA SER A 5 -11.47 2.24 8.02
C SER A 5 -12.49 1.88 9.10
N ARG A 6 -12.78 0.57 9.30
CA ARG A 6 -13.61 0.10 10.42
C ARG A 6 -12.92 0.25 11.78
N HIS A 7 -11.59 0.22 11.81
CA HIS A 7 -10.81 0.34 13.04
C HIS A 7 -10.25 1.74 13.25
N TRP A 8 -9.84 2.42 12.17
CA TRP A 8 -9.26 3.76 12.20
C TRP A 8 -9.77 4.59 11.02
N PRO A 9 -10.60 5.63 11.24
CA PRO A 9 -11.08 6.49 10.16
C PRO A 9 -10.02 7.48 9.64
N GLU A 10 -8.96 7.72 10.40
CA GLU A 10 -7.92 8.71 10.09
C GLU A 10 -7.19 8.44 8.77
N PRO A 11 -6.67 7.23 8.49
CA PRO A 11 -5.95 6.98 7.24
C PRO A 11 -6.79 7.24 5.99
N GLU A 12 -8.09 6.94 6.04
CA GLU A 12 -9.01 7.23 4.92
C GLU A 12 -9.26 8.72 4.75
N ARG A 13 -9.51 9.43 5.85
CA ARG A 13 -9.72 10.88 5.83
C ARG A 13 -8.47 11.61 5.30
N GLU A 14 -7.29 11.25 5.79
CA GLU A 14 -6.02 11.85 5.37
C GLU A 14 -5.71 11.53 3.90
N TYR A 15 -5.97 10.30 3.43
CA TYR A 15 -5.80 9.95 2.02
C TYR A 15 -6.74 10.77 1.11
N ARG A 16 -8.03 10.88 1.48
CA ARG A 16 -9.01 11.67 0.73
C ARG A 16 -8.62 13.14 0.67
N ARG A 17 -8.12 13.68 1.78
CA ARG A 17 -7.60 15.04 1.84
C ARG A 17 -6.40 15.21 0.91
N TRP A 18 -5.41 14.34 1.01
CA TRP A 18 -4.21 14.33 0.18
C TRP A 18 -4.55 14.28 -1.31
N HIS A 19 -5.48 13.41 -1.72
CA HIS A 19 -5.96 13.34 -3.10
C HIS A 19 -6.75 14.60 -3.54
N ARG A 20 -7.58 15.18 -2.68
CA ARG A 20 -8.36 16.39 -3.00
C ARG A 20 -7.43 17.59 -3.24
N GLU A 21 -6.38 17.70 -2.44
CA GLU A 21 -5.41 18.80 -2.47
C GLU A 21 -4.25 18.55 -3.46
N ARG A 22 -4.34 17.51 -4.31
CA ARG A 22 -3.27 17.04 -5.22
C ARG A 22 -2.69 18.06 -6.20
N ALA A 23 -3.36 19.18 -6.42
CA ALA A 23 -2.85 20.26 -7.26
C ALA A 23 -1.67 21.01 -6.61
N GLY A 24 -1.53 20.95 -5.28
CA GLY A 24 -0.51 21.68 -4.53
C GLY A 24 0.24 20.83 -3.49
N ASN A 25 0.21 19.51 -3.62
CA ASN A 25 0.95 18.60 -2.73
C ASN A 25 1.65 17.49 -3.53
N ASP A 26 2.27 16.55 -2.82
CA ASP A 26 3.06 15.45 -3.35
C ASP A 26 2.24 14.20 -3.74
N PHE A 27 0.92 14.31 -3.87
CA PHE A 27 0.05 13.20 -4.31
C PHE A 27 0.39 12.80 -5.75
N ALA A 28 1.18 11.74 -5.89
CA ALA A 28 1.61 11.21 -7.18
C ALA A 28 1.83 9.70 -7.14
N LEU A 29 1.88 9.08 -8.32
CA LEU A 29 2.10 7.64 -8.44
C LEU A 29 3.49 7.24 -7.88
N GLY A 30 3.49 6.39 -6.86
CA GLY A 30 4.68 5.97 -6.12
C GLY A 30 4.89 6.72 -4.80
N ALA A 31 4.03 7.70 -4.48
CA ALA A 31 4.07 8.41 -3.21
C ALA A 31 3.41 7.60 -2.08
N VAL A 32 3.85 7.87 -0.84
CA VAL A 32 3.33 7.24 0.37
C VAL A 32 3.01 8.30 1.40
N GLN A 33 1.83 8.22 2.00
CA GLN A 33 1.45 8.99 3.18
C GLN A 33 1.45 8.08 4.40
N MET A 34 2.32 8.38 5.38
CA MET A 34 2.37 7.67 6.66
C MET A 34 1.43 8.34 7.66
N VAL A 35 0.45 7.60 8.16
CA VAL A 35 -0.54 8.08 9.13
C VAL A 35 -0.40 7.29 10.43
N ARG A 36 0.01 7.96 11.52
CA ARG A 36 0.11 7.34 12.84
C ARG A 36 -1.29 7.16 13.42
N VAL A 37 -1.66 5.92 13.77
CA VAL A 37 -2.98 5.58 14.32
C VAL A 37 -2.91 5.15 15.80
N ARG A 38 -1.73 4.75 16.27
CA ARG A 38 -1.42 4.50 17.70
C ARG A 38 0.01 4.92 18.04
N ALA A 39 0.47 4.68 19.26
CA ALA A 39 1.83 5.02 19.66
C ALA A 39 2.89 4.28 18.83
N ASP A 40 2.57 3.04 18.45
CA ASP A 40 3.43 2.04 17.84
C ASP A 40 2.92 1.56 16.47
N ILE A 41 1.77 2.07 15.99
CA ILE A 41 1.16 1.65 14.72
C ILE A 41 1.03 2.84 13.76
N TRP A 42 1.53 2.62 12.55
CA TRP A 42 1.38 3.50 11.40
C TRP A 42 0.68 2.78 10.26
N VAL A 43 -0.16 3.51 9.54
CA VAL A 43 -0.77 3.06 8.29
C VAL A 43 -0.10 3.78 7.12
N ALA A 44 0.44 3.01 6.18
CA ALA A 44 1.05 3.52 4.95
C ALA A 44 0.02 3.54 3.81
N ASN A 45 -0.48 4.72 3.47
CA ASN A 45 -1.31 4.91 2.28
C ASN A 45 -0.41 5.00 1.04
N MET A 46 -0.43 3.99 0.17
CA MET A 46 0.41 3.92 -1.03
C MET A 46 -0.37 4.28 -2.30
N VAL A 47 0.13 5.23 -3.09
CA VAL A 47 -0.44 5.57 -4.40
C VAL A 47 0.24 4.70 -5.47
N ALA A 48 -0.17 3.43 -5.55
CA ALA A 48 0.47 2.44 -6.43
C ALA A 48 -0.33 2.07 -7.69
N GLN A 49 -1.45 2.75 -7.93
CA GLN A 49 -2.36 2.49 -9.05
C GLN A 49 -2.78 3.77 -9.78
N ARG A 50 -2.99 3.67 -11.09
CA ARG A 50 -3.62 4.73 -11.89
C ARG A 50 -5.09 4.40 -12.10
N GLY A 51 -5.97 5.12 -11.42
CA GLY A 51 -7.42 4.92 -11.49
C GLY A 51 -7.90 3.66 -10.75
N MET A 52 -9.21 3.40 -10.81
CA MET A 52 -9.87 2.26 -10.14
C MET A 52 -10.36 1.18 -11.12
N LYS A 53 -10.38 1.45 -12.43
CA LYS A 53 -10.90 0.55 -13.46
C LYS A 53 -9.77 0.10 -14.40
N VAL A 54 -9.82 -1.16 -14.84
CA VAL A 54 -9.01 -1.66 -15.96
C VAL A 54 -9.43 -0.87 -17.20
N GLY A 55 -8.54 -0.01 -17.70
CA GLY A 55 -8.72 0.67 -18.98
C GLY A 55 -8.06 -0.11 -20.12
N SER A 56 -8.13 0.43 -21.34
CA SER A 56 -7.44 -0.12 -22.52
C SER A 56 -5.91 -0.20 -22.39
N SER A 57 -5.33 0.40 -21.35
CA SER A 57 -3.88 0.47 -21.09
C SER A 57 -3.36 -0.61 -20.12
N GLY A 58 -4.14 -1.67 -19.86
CA GLY A 58 -3.75 -2.78 -18.99
C GLY A 58 -4.16 -2.62 -17.51
N PRO A 59 -3.80 -3.59 -16.65
CA PRO A 59 -4.19 -3.60 -15.23
C PRO A 59 -3.77 -2.30 -14.53
N PRO A 60 -4.58 -1.72 -13.62
CA PRO A 60 -4.32 -0.42 -13.01
C PRO A 60 -3.11 -0.39 -12.06
N ILE A 61 -2.63 -1.56 -11.60
CA ILE A 61 -1.40 -1.65 -10.81
C ILE A 61 -0.18 -1.24 -11.63
N ARG A 62 0.74 -0.52 -11.00
CA ARG A 62 2.01 -0.12 -11.60
C ARG A 62 3.14 -0.65 -10.72
N TYR A 63 3.80 -1.72 -11.17
CA TYR A 63 4.80 -2.43 -10.36
C TYR A 63 5.97 -1.53 -9.93
N ASP A 64 6.38 -0.60 -10.79
CA ASP A 64 7.36 0.44 -10.48
C ASP A 64 6.88 1.37 -9.35
N ALA A 65 5.59 1.71 -9.33
CA ALA A 65 4.99 2.52 -8.28
C ALA A 65 4.90 1.76 -6.96
N VAL A 66 4.53 0.47 -7.01
CA VAL A 66 4.55 -0.42 -5.84
C VAL A 66 5.96 -0.46 -5.25
N GLU A 67 6.98 -0.64 -6.09
CA GLU A 67 8.36 -0.68 -5.63
C GLU A 67 8.79 0.64 -4.97
N ARG A 68 8.50 1.79 -5.59
CA ARG A 68 8.80 3.10 -4.99
C ARG A 68 8.11 3.27 -3.64
N CYS A 69 6.84 2.86 -3.55
CA CYS A 69 6.11 2.93 -2.28
C CYS A 69 6.74 2.03 -1.22
N LEU A 70 7.04 0.78 -1.54
CA LEU A 70 7.64 -0.16 -0.60
C LEU A 70 9.04 0.26 -0.16
N ARG A 71 9.83 0.92 -1.03
CA ARG A 71 11.11 1.53 -0.63
C ARG A 71 10.90 2.64 0.41
N ALA A 72 9.92 3.52 0.22
CA ALA A 72 9.62 4.57 1.20
C ALA A 72 9.11 3.99 2.53
N VAL A 73 8.27 2.95 2.48
CA VAL A 73 7.84 2.20 3.68
C VAL A 73 9.03 1.55 4.38
N ALA A 74 9.97 0.99 3.63
CA ALA A 74 11.18 0.38 4.17
C ALA A 74 12.05 1.38 4.93
N GLU A 75 12.27 2.59 4.37
CA GLU A 75 13.02 3.64 5.08
C GLU A 75 12.36 3.99 6.41
N HIS A 76 11.03 4.16 6.41
CA HIS A 76 10.30 4.44 7.63
C HIS A 76 10.38 3.29 8.63
N ALA A 77 10.28 2.04 8.17
CA ALA A 77 10.37 0.86 9.02
C ALA A 77 11.75 0.73 9.68
N LEU A 78 12.84 0.99 8.95
CA LEU A 78 14.20 0.95 9.49
C LEU A 78 14.42 2.01 10.57
N VAL A 79 14.00 3.26 10.30
CA VAL A 79 14.13 4.36 11.26
C VAL A 79 13.39 4.05 12.56
N ASN A 80 12.22 3.40 12.46
CA ASN A 80 11.37 3.10 13.62
C ASN A 80 11.56 1.68 14.17
N LYS A 81 12.48 0.87 13.61
CA LYS A 81 12.67 -0.55 13.94
C LYS A 81 11.36 -1.35 13.91
N ALA A 82 10.52 -1.09 12.91
CA ALA A 82 9.19 -1.65 12.78
C ALA A 82 9.15 -2.84 11.81
N SER A 83 8.24 -3.78 12.08
CA SER A 83 7.81 -4.77 11.09
C SER A 83 6.78 -4.17 10.13
N VAL A 84 6.62 -4.79 8.96
CA VAL A 84 5.63 -4.40 7.95
C VAL A 84 4.55 -5.46 7.84
N HIS A 85 3.30 -5.02 7.92
CA HIS A 85 2.11 -5.87 7.84
C HIS A 85 1.26 -5.41 6.66
N MET A 86 0.93 -6.31 5.73
CA MET A 86 0.19 -5.94 4.52
C MET A 86 -0.79 -7.03 4.07
N PRO A 87 -1.94 -6.66 3.48
CA PRO A 87 -2.75 -7.64 2.75
C PRO A 87 -2.01 -8.07 1.48
N ARG A 88 -2.42 -9.19 0.89
CA ARG A 88 -1.94 -9.65 -0.41
C ARG A 88 -2.16 -8.59 -1.49
N LEU A 89 -1.10 -7.87 -1.86
CA LEU A 89 -1.16 -6.80 -2.86
C LEU A 89 -1.39 -7.38 -4.26
N GLY A 90 -2.21 -6.71 -5.06
CA GLY A 90 -2.47 -7.12 -6.44
C GLY A 90 -3.49 -8.25 -6.62
N CYS A 91 -3.96 -8.89 -5.54
CA CYS A 91 -5.09 -9.81 -5.59
C CYS A 91 -6.42 -9.04 -5.60
N GLY A 92 -7.11 -9.02 -6.74
CA GLY A 92 -8.41 -8.35 -6.92
C GLY A 92 -8.56 -7.65 -8.27
N LEU A 93 -9.58 -6.79 -8.40
CA LEU A 93 -9.97 -6.02 -9.61
C LEU A 93 -8.82 -5.29 -10.34
N ALA A 94 -7.67 -5.12 -9.67
CA ALA A 94 -6.48 -4.49 -10.23
C ALA A 94 -5.61 -5.42 -11.10
N GLY A 95 -5.89 -6.73 -11.17
CA GLY A 95 -5.25 -7.68 -12.09
C GLY A 95 -3.73 -7.85 -11.91
N GLY A 96 -3.22 -7.58 -10.70
CA GLY A 96 -1.80 -7.74 -10.40
C GLY A 96 -1.41 -9.22 -10.30
N LYS A 97 -0.27 -9.59 -10.87
CA LYS A 97 0.28 -10.94 -10.71
C LYS A 97 1.10 -10.99 -9.43
N TRP A 98 0.73 -11.86 -8.49
CA TRP A 98 1.47 -12.07 -7.25
C TRP A 98 2.95 -12.38 -7.52
N GLU A 99 3.22 -13.19 -8.55
CA GLU A 99 4.56 -13.53 -9.07
C GLU A 99 5.43 -12.30 -9.40
N ARG A 100 4.82 -11.14 -9.66
CA ARG A 100 5.54 -9.87 -9.89
C ARG A 100 5.70 -9.06 -8.62
N ILE A 101 4.73 -9.13 -7.70
CA ILE A 101 4.69 -8.38 -6.43
C ILE A 101 5.63 -8.96 -5.39
N GLU A 102 5.63 -10.28 -5.23
CA GLU A 102 6.44 -10.98 -4.23
C GLU A 102 7.94 -10.65 -4.38
N PRO A 103 8.55 -10.71 -5.59
CA PRO A 103 9.93 -10.26 -5.77
C PRO A 103 10.16 -8.79 -5.41
N ILE A 104 9.14 -7.93 -5.46
CA ILE A 104 9.24 -6.51 -5.05
C ILE A 104 9.33 -6.43 -3.54
N ILE A 105 8.44 -7.14 -2.84
CA ILE A 105 8.43 -7.21 -1.39
C ILE A 105 9.78 -7.73 -0.89
N THR A 106 10.27 -8.83 -1.47
CA THR A 106 11.57 -9.42 -1.08
C THR A 106 12.73 -8.43 -1.24
N ARG A 107 12.86 -7.74 -2.39
CA ARG A 107 13.98 -6.82 -2.62
C ARG A 107 13.88 -5.50 -1.85
N THR A 108 12.67 -5.09 -1.48
CA THR A 108 12.46 -3.79 -0.81
C THR A 108 12.39 -3.90 0.70
N LEU A 109 11.96 -5.03 1.25
CA LEU A 109 11.81 -5.25 2.69
C LEU A 109 12.75 -6.35 3.20
N SER A 110 12.59 -7.59 2.71
CA SER A 110 13.32 -8.74 3.25
C SER A 110 14.83 -8.64 3.07
N ALA A 111 15.29 -8.16 1.91
CA ALA A 111 16.73 -7.92 1.64
C ALA A 111 17.35 -6.81 2.51
N ARG A 112 16.53 -6.11 3.31
CA ARG A 112 16.95 -5.06 4.24
C ARG A 112 16.67 -5.45 5.69
N ASP A 113 16.48 -6.74 5.96
CA ASP A 113 16.19 -7.32 7.28
C ASP A 113 14.94 -6.76 7.96
N ILE A 114 13.96 -6.29 7.16
CA ILE A 114 12.66 -5.87 7.66
C ILE A 114 11.72 -7.08 7.67
N ALA A 115 11.24 -7.45 8.86
CA ALA A 115 10.21 -8.48 9.01
C ALA A 115 8.93 -8.04 8.29
N ALA A 116 8.46 -8.85 7.34
CA ALA A 116 7.24 -8.59 6.58
C ALA A 116 6.25 -9.76 6.73
N THR A 117 4.99 -9.45 7.00
CA THR A 117 3.90 -10.43 7.04
C THR A 117 2.84 -10.06 6.02
N VAL A 118 2.53 -11.01 5.13
CA VAL A 118 1.47 -10.89 4.13
C VAL A 118 0.25 -11.69 4.59
N TYR A 119 -0.90 -11.02 4.67
CA TYR A 119 -2.17 -11.66 4.98
C TYR A 119 -2.93 -11.96 3.70
N ASP A 120 -3.27 -13.23 3.47
CA ASP A 120 -4.24 -13.63 2.45
C ASP A 120 -5.61 -13.78 3.10
N TYR A 121 -6.58 -12.97 2.66
CA TYR A 121 -7.96 -13.11 3.08
C TYR A 121 -8.72 -13.70 1.90
N GLU A 122 -9.03 -15.00 1.96
CA GLU A 122 -10.00 -15.56 1.03
C GLU A 122 -11.32 -14.81 1.24
N ASN A 123 -11.78 -14.14 0.18
CA ASN A 123 -13.03 -13.41 0.19
C ASN A 123 -14.16 -14.44 0.06
N THR A 124 -14.40 -15.25 1.11
CA THR A 124 -15.60 -16.09 1.17
C THR A 124 -16.80 -15.14 1.27
N PRO A 125 -17.76 -15.18 0.32
CA PRO A 125 -18.97 -14.38 0.45
C PRO A 125 -19.68 -14.82 1.73
N ILE A 126 -20.04 -13.86 2.58
CA ILE A 126 -21.01 -14.12 3.64
C ILE A 126 -22.34 -14.32 2.90
N SER A 127 -22.76 -15.58 2.79
CA SER A 127 -24.08 -16.01 2.31
C SER A 127 -25.19 -15.38 3.11
#